data_AF-D5UBN7-F1
#
_entry.id   AF-D5UBN7-F1
#
_cell.length_a   1.000
_cell.length_b   1.000
_cell.length_c   1.000
_cell.angle_alpha   90.00
_cell.angle_beta   90.00
_cell.angle_gamma   90.00
#
_symmetry.space_group_name_H-M   'P 1'
#
loop_
_entity.id
_entity.type
_entity.pdbx_description
1 polymer ?
#
loop_
_entity_poly.entity_id
_entity_poly.type
_entity_poly.pdbx_seq_one_letter_code
_entity_poly.pdbx_strand_id
1 'polypeptide(L)'
;MSDFRAQRMPSPDGQGIAKSRWERAWSAYTKAVRPLTDPLAEPLRPLILPIARGATFDLVGFWFVWHTAGGFEGMQSQLGMSRSAVYRRISAFRKVFGEHPDVYRFPGVTIDLDTVIHETAGDTPKP
;
A
#
# COMPACT_ATOMS: atom_id res chain seq x y z
N MET A 1 -21.51 13.61 -13.83
CA MET A 1 -20.47 12.59 -13.57
C MET A 1 -20.02 12.04 -14.91
N SER A 2 -18.77 12.24 -15.29
CA SER A 2 -18.20 11.67 -16.52
C SER A 2 -18.05 10.16 -16.39
N ASP A 3 -18.46 9.40 -17.39
CA ASP A 3 -18.22 7.96 -17.45
C ASP A 3 -16.72 7.71 -17.71
N PHE A 4 -16.01 7.23 -16.70
CA PHE A 4 -14.58 6.89 -16.79
C PHE A 4 -14.29 5.76 -17.80
N ARG A 5 -15.31 5.01 -18.24
CA ARG A 5 -15.16 4.05 -19.34
C ARG A 5 -14.98 4.73 -20.70
N ALA A 6 -15.50 5.95 -20.87
CA ALA A 6 -15.38 6.73 -22.09
C ALA A 6 -14.03 7.48 -22.18
N GLN A 7 -13.36 7.69 -21.04
CA GLN A 7 -12.02 8.31 -20.97
C GLN A 7 -10.95 7.21 -20.89
N ARG A 8 -10.71 6.53 -22.01
CA ARG A 8 -9.66 5.50 -22.08
C ARG A 8 -8.28 6.12 -21.84
N MET A 9 -7.55 5.56 -20.87
CA MET A 9 -6.13 5.83 -20.72
C MET A 9 -5.35 5.29 -21.94
N PRO A 10 -4.19 5.88 -22.27
CA PRO A 10 -3.38 5.46 -23.42
C PRO A 10 -2.94 4.00 -23.38
N SER A 11 -2.87 3.40 -22.18
CA SER A 11 -2.51 1.99 -21.98
C SER A 11 -3.21 1.39 -20.74
N PRO A 12 -3.23 0.05 -20.60
CA PRO A 12 -3.64 -0.62 -19.37
C PRO A 12 -2.82 -0.21 -18.13
N ASP A 13 -1.57 0.20 -18.32
CA ASP A 13 -0.68 0.74 -17.27
C ASP A 13 -0.93 2.25 -17.01
N GLY A 14 -2.02 2.81 -17.56
CA GLY A 14 -2.30 4.23 -17.51
C GLY A 14 -1.29 5.04 -18.31
N GLN A 15 -0.66 6.02 -17.66
CA GLN A 15 0.40 6.87 -18.22
C GLN A 15 1.82 6.27 -18.08
N GLY A 16 1.97 5.04 -17.54
CA GLY A 16 3.28 4.40 -17.39
C GLY A 16 4.20 5.01 -16.32
N ILE A 17 3.71 5.94 -15.50
CA ILE A 17 4.49 6.62 -14.44
C ILE A 17 5.02 5.61 -13.41
N ALA A 18 4.16 4.69 -12.94
CA ALA A 18 4.54 3.68 -11.95
C ALA A 18 5.65 2.75 -12.50
N LYS A 19 5.50 2.29 -13.75
CA LYS A 19 6.48 1.45 -14.43
C LYS A 19 7.85 2.13 -14.54
N SER A 20 7.89 3.38 -15.01
CA SER A 20 9.15 4.12 -15.17
C SER A 20 9.87 4.44 -13.85
N ARG A 21 9.12 4.65 -12.75
CA ARG A 21 9.70 4.86 -11.41
C ARG A 21 10.20 3.54 -10.83
N TRP A 22 9.43 2.46 -11.02
CA TRP A 22 9.82 1.12 -10.61
C TRP A 22 11.08 0.65 -11.32
N GLU A 23 11.16 0.76 -12.66
CA GLU A 23 12.34 0.35 -13.43
C GLU A 23 13.62 1.06 -12.96
N ARG A 24 13.51 2.35 -12.60
CA ARG A 24 14.62 3.14 -12.02
C ARG A 24 15.01 2.66 -10.62
N ALA A 25 14.05 2.43 -9.72
CA ALA A 25 14.34 1.95 -8.37
C ALA A 25 14.86 0.49 -8.37
N TRP A 26 14.26 -0.36 -9.21
CA TRP A 26 14.57 -1.78 -9.31
C TRP A 26 15.93 -2.01 -9.96
N SER A 27 16.31 -1.25 -10.97
CA SER A 27 17.66 -1.34 -11.57
C SER A 27 18.76 -0.95 -10.57
N ALA A 28 18.53 0.05 -9.72
CA ALA A 28 19.45 0.42 -8.64
C ALA A 28 19.55 -0.66 -7.56
N TYR A 29 18.41 -1.19 -7.10
CA TYR A 29 18.34 -2.26 -6.09
C TYR A 29 18.96 -3.57 -6.59
N THR A 30 18.59 -4.03 -7.77
CA THR A 30 19.06 -5.31 -8.33
C THR A 30 20.56 -5.30 -8.59
N LYS A 31 21.13 -4.17 -9.02
CA LYS A 31 22.58 -4.03 -9.22
C LYS A 31 23.36 -4.14 -7.91
N ALA A 32 22.79 -3.69 -6.80
CA ALA A 32 23.43 -3.70 -5.49
C ALA A 32 23.23 -5.03 -4.72
N VAL A 33 22.05 -5.64 -4.84
CA VAL A 33 21.62 -6.71 -3.92
C VAL A 33 21.65 -8.11 -4.54
N ARG A 34 21.38 -8.25 -5.85
CA ARG A 34 21.34 -9.56 -6.53
C ARG A 34 22.57 -10.45 -6.28
N PRO A 35 23.81 -9.95 -6.31
CA PRO A 35 24.99 -10.79 -6.10
C PRO A 35 25.02 -11.46 -4.72
N LEU A 36 24.36 -10.86 -3.71
CA LEU A 36 24.31 -11.37 -2.34
C LEU A 36 23.10 -12.29 -2.09
N THR A 37 21.95 -11.99 -2.69
CA THR A 37 20.68 -12.63 -2.30
C THR A 37 20.21 -13.74 -3.22
N ASP A 38 20.62 -13.71 -4.49
CA ASP A 38 20.13 -14.66 -5.52
C ASP A 38 20.43 -16.14 -5.19
N PRO A 39 21.56 -16.52 -4.57
CA PRO A 39 21.84 -17.93 -4.24
C PRO A 39 20.90 -18.54 -3.17
N LEU A 40 20.36 -17.71 -2.27
CA LEU A 40 19.51 -18.14 -1.15
C LEU A 40 18.01 -17.98 -1.44
N ALA A 41 17.64 -17.00 -2.28
CA ALA A 41 16.25 -16.63 -2.51
C ALA A 41 15.57 -17.47 -3.61
N GLU A 42 16.29 -17.91 -4.65
CA GLU A 42 15.69 -18.66 -5.77
C GLU A 42 15.04 -20.00 -5.38
N PRO A 43 15.62 -20.82 -4.48
CA PRO A 43 14.99 -22.09 -4.09
C PRO A 43 13.67 -21.92 -3.33
N LEU A 44 13.52 -20.81 -2.58
CA LEU A 44 12.36 -20.53 -1.73
C LEU A 44 11.27 -19.71 -2.44
N ARG A 45 11.60 -19.17 -3.60
CA ARG A 45 10.73 -18.34 -4.44
C ARG A 45 9.34 -18.93 -4.73
N PRO A 46 9.18 -20.23 -5.06
CA PRO A 46 7.84 -20.81 -5.29
C PRO A 46 6.98 -20.94 -4.02
N LEU A 47 7.58 -20.94 -2.83
CA LEU A 47 6.87 -21.03 -1.55
C LEU A 47 6.39 -19.66 -1.05
N ILE A 48 7.19 -18.62 -1.26
CA ILE A 48 6.95 -17.27 -0.71
C ILE A 48 5.96 -16.47 -1.58
N LEU A 49 6.03 -16.62 -2.91
CA LEU A 49 5.30 -15.77 -3.86
C LEU A 49 3.77 -15.96 -3.93
N PRO A 50 3.20 -17.18 -3.80
CA PRO A 50 1.75 -17.37 -3.92
C PRO A 50 0.97 -16.79 -2.72
N ILE A 51 1.54 -16.90 -1.53
CA ILE A 51 0.94 -16.41 -0.27
C ILE A 51 0.94 -14.86 -0.22
N ALA A 52 1.90 -14.24 -0.89
CA ALA A 52 2.22 -12.82 -0.75
C ALA A 52 1.53 -11.87 -1.74
N ARG A 53 0.75 -12.33 -2.73
CA ARG A 53 0.34 -11.44 -3.85
C ARG A 53 -1.06 -10.84 -3.75
N GLY A 54 -2.08 -11.62 -3.39
CA GLY A 54 -3.46 -11.12 -3.32
C GLY A 54 -3.77 -10.42 -1.99
N ALA A 55 -3.58 -11.15 -0.88
CA ALA A 55 -3.89 -10.64 0.46
C ALA A 55 -3.02 -9.44 0.87
N THR A 56 -1.78 -9.39 0.42
CA THR A 56 -0.85 -8.29 0.75
C THR A 56 -1.30 -6.96 0.18
N PHE A 57 -1.86 -6.93 -1.03
CA PHE A 57 -2.37 -5.68 -1.62
C PHE A 57 -3.49 -5.08 -0.77
N ASP A 58 -4.47 -5.91 -0.41
CA ASP A 58 -5.60 -5.51 0.44
C ASP A 58 -5.13 -5.07 1.84
N LEU A 59 -4.11 -5.73 2.39
CA LEU A 59 -3.55 -5.40 3.70
C LEU A 59 -2.71 -4.12 3.68
N VAL A 60 -1.97 -3.85 2.61
CA VAL A 60 -1.27 -2.57 2.40
C VAL A 60 -2.28 -1.44 2.27
N GLY A 61 -3.35 -1.64 1.48
CA GLY A 61 -4.46 -0.68 1.39
C GLY A 61 -5.12 -0.45 2.75
N PHE A 62 -5.37 -1.52 3.51
CA PHE A 62 -5.87 -1.42 4.88
C PHE A 62 -4.93 -0.63 5.80
N TRP A 63 -3.62 -0.84 5.74
CA TRP A 63 -2.65 -0.07 6.53
C TRP A 63 -2.64 1.41 6.17
N PHE A 64 -2.71 1.74 4.87
CA PHE A 64 -2.78 3.14 4.44
C PHE A 64 -4.04 3.81 5.00
N VAL A 65 -5.20 3.16 4.83
CA VAL A 65 -6.48 3.65 5.35
C VAL A 65 -6.50 3.68 6.88
N TRP A 66 -5.79 2.76 7.55
CA TRP A 66 -5.67 2.76 9.02
C TRP A 66 -5.08 4.07 9.52
N HIS A 67 -4.02 4.53 8.88
CA HIS A 67 -3.39 5.78 9.26
C HIS A 67 -4.19 7.01 8.84
N THR A 68 -4.79 7.03 7.65
CA THR A 68 -5.54 8.21 7.17
C THR A 68 -6.91 8.35 7.82
N ALA A 69 -7.58 7.26 8.19
CA ALA A 69 -8.86 7.31 8.88
C ALA A 69 -8.71 7.59 10.39
N GLY A 70 -7.51 7.45 10.97
CA GLY A 70 -7.30 7.60 12.42
C GLY A 70 -7.58 6.32 13.21
N GLY A 71 -7.25 5.16 12.64
CA GLY A 71 -7.26 3.87 13.31
C GLY A 71 -8.65 3.28 13.52
N PHE A 72 -8.83 2.57 14.64
CA PHE A 72 -10.00 1.72 14.87
C PHE A 72 -11.33 2.50 14.86
N GLU A 73 -11.36 3.67 15.48
CA GLU A 73 -12.57 4.49 15.55
C GLU A 73 -12.93 5.04 14.17
N GLY A 74 -11.96 5.62 13.46
CA GLY A 74 -12.15 6.13 12.10
C GLY A 74 -12.63 5.07 11.11
N MET A 75 -12.11 3.86 11.25
CA MET A 75 -12.56 2.70 10.47
C MET A 75 -14.06 2.39 10.68
N GLN A 76 -14.61 2.68 11.86
CA GLN A 76 -16.04 2.52 12.13
C GLN A 76 -16.84 3.75 11.71
N SER A 77 -16.40 4.95 12.11
CA SER A 77 -17.17 6.18 11.95
C SER A 77 -17.14 6.71 10.52
N GLN A 78 -16.00 6.66 9.84
CA GLN A 78 -15.83 7.19 8.48
C GLN A 78 -16.16 6.16 7.41
N LEU A 79 -15.90 4.87 7.67
CA LEU A 79 -16.07 3.79 6.68
C LEU A 79 -17.22 2.83 7.01
N GLY A 80 -17.92 3.03 8.12
CA GLY A 80 -19.08 2.23 8.50
C GLY A 80 -18.76 0.75 8.80
N MET A 81 -17.50 0.41 9.07
CA MET A 81 -17.14 -0.99 9.31
C MET A 81 -17.60 -1.46 10.68
N SER A 82 -18.10 -2.70 10.76
CA SER A 82 -18.37 -3.34 12.04
C SER A 82 -17.07 -3.66 12.79
N ARG A 83 -17.11 -3.63 14.13
CA ARG A 83 -15.98 -4.01 15.01
C ARG A 83 -15.32 -5.31 14.59
N SER A 84 -16.14 -6.34 14.34
CA SER A 84 -15.66 -7.67 13.94
C SER A 84 -14.91 -7.61 12.60
N ALA A 85 -15.34 -6.79 11.66
CA ALA A 85 -14.65 -6.62 10.38
C ALA A 85 -13.28 -5.94 10.56
N VAL A 86 -13.18 -4.95 11.45
CA VAL A 86 -11.91 -4.29 11.77
C VAL A 86 -10.94 -5.26 12.45
N TYR A 87 -11.40 -6.01 13.46
CA TYR A 87 -10.55 -7.02 14.13
C TYR A 87 -10.07 -8.13 13.19
N ARG A 88 -10.90 -8.60 12.25
CA ARG A 88 -10.46 -9.56 11.23
C ARG A 88 -9.31 -9.03 10.38
N ARG A 89 -9.38 -7.76 9.96
CA ARG A 89 -8.31 -7.11 9.18
C ARG A 89 -7.04 -6.91 9.99
N ILE A 90 -7.14 -6.47 11.24
CA ILE A 90 -5.99 -6.39 12.15
C ILE A 90 -5.33 -7.76 12.34
N SER A 91 -6.13 -8.81 12.55
CA SER A 91 -5.62 -10.18 12.72
C SER A 91 -4.91 -10.66 11.46
N ALA A 92 -5.49 -10.44 10.28
CA ALA A 92 -4.87 -10.78 9.01
C ALA A 92 -3.56 -10.00 8.78
N PHE A 93 -3.55 -8.70 9.10
CA PHE A 93 -2.37 -7.86 8.99
C PHE A 93 -1.23 -8.37 9.87
N ARG A 94 -1.51 -8.65 11.15
CA ARG A 94 -0.52 -9.18 12.11
C ARG A 94 0.03 -10.54 11.67
N LYS A 95 -0.78 -11.39 11.06
CA LYS A 95 -0.34 -12.69 10.56
C LYS A 95 0.65 -12.57 9.40
N VAL A 96 0.51 -11.53 8.57
CA VAL A 96 1.36 -11.33 7.38
C VAL A 96 2.62 -10.51 7.72
N PHE A 97 2.48 -9.46 8.52
CA PHE A 97 3.55 -8.49 8.78
C PHE A 97 4.17 -8.59 10.18
N GLY A 98 3.65 -9.48 11.04
CA GLY A 98 4.17 -9.71 12.39
C GLY A 98 3.78 -8.67 13.44
N GLU A 99 3.38 -7.46 13.03
CA GLU A 99 3.08 -6.34 13.94
C GLU A 99 1.68 -5.76 13.74
N HIS A 100 1.26 -4.93 14.70
CA HIS A 100 0.00 -4.19 14.59
C HIS A 100 0.14 -3.07 13.53
N PRO A 101 -0.89 -2.80 12.70
CA PRO A 101 -0.81 -1.78 11.64
C PRO A 101 -0.41 -0.40 12.15
N ASP A 102 -0.78 -0.06 13.39
CA ASP A 102 -0.48 1.22 14.02
C ASP A 102 1.03 1.53 14.19
N VAL A 103 1.80 0.50 14.54
CA VAL A 103 3.24 0.62 14.80
C VAL A 103 4.08 0.21 13.60
N TYR A 104 3.53 -0.61 12.71
CA TYR A 104 4.23 -1.09 11.55
C TYR A 104 4.59 0.06 10.59
N ARG A 105 5.79 -0.01 10.00
CA ARG A 105 6.30 0.95 9.03
C ARG A 105 6.79 0.22 7.79
N PHE A 106 6.18 0.49 6.64
CA PHE A 106 6.69 0.00 5.36
C PHE A 106 7.99 0.74 5.01
N PRO A 107 9.11 0.04 4.78
CA PRO A 107 10.36 0.68 4.37
C PRO A 107 10.16 1.53 3.11
N GLY A 108 10.58 2.80 3.16
CA GLY A 108 10.47 3.72 2.03
C GLY A 108 9.07 4.31 1.78
N VAL A 109 8.09 4.02 2.65
CA VAL A 109 6.75 4.62 2.59
C VAL A 109 6.55 5.55 3.79
N THR A 110 6.22 6.80 3.52
CA THR A 110 5.83 7.79 4.55
C THR A 110 4.45 8.32 4.20
N ILE A 111 3.59 8.46 5.20
CA ILE A 111 2.29 9.12 5.06
C ILE A 111 2.40 10.47 5.74
N ASP A 112 2.25 11.53 4.97
CA ASP A 112 2.11 12.89 5.48
C ASP A 112 0.61 13.13 5.76
N LEU A 113 0.23 13.01 7.03
CA LEU A 113 -1.17 13.16 7.44
C LEU A 113 -1.64 14.60 7.39
N ASP A 114 -0.76 15.58 7.58
CA ASP A 114 -1.12 17.00 7.56
C ASP A 114 -1.53 17.42 6.15
N THR A 115 -0.72 17.05 5.16
CA THR A 115 -1.06 17.26 3.74
C THR A 115 -2.37 16.55 3.37
N VAL A 116 -2.58 15.32 3.83
CA VAL A 116 -3.82 14.58 3.57
C VAL A 116 -5.03 15.31 4.16
N ILE A 117 -4.97 15.77 5.41
CA ILE A 117 -6.07 16.48 6.06
C ILE A 117 -6.39 17.79 5.33
N HIS A 118 -5.36 18.57 4.96
CA HIS A 118 -5.53 19.85 4.26
C HIS A 118 -6.17 19.69 2.87
N GLU A 119 -5.68 18.75 2.05
CA GLU A 119 -6.24 18.52 0.72
C GLU A 119 -7.66 17.95 0.76
N THR A 120 -7.96 17.09 1.74
CA THR A 120 -9.29 16.48 1.87
C THR A 120 -10.32 17.46 2.44
N ALA A 121 -9.89 18.43 3.25
CA ALA A 121 -10.73 19.52 3.75
C ALA A 121 -11.02 20.61 2.69
N GLY A 122 -10.38 20.54 1.52
CA GLY A 122 -10.54 21.51 0.43
C GLY A 122 -9.82 22.84 0.67
N ASP A 123 -8.88 22.88 1.62
CA ASP A 123 -8.15 24.09 1.98
C ASP A 123 -6.81 24.08 1.23
N THR A 124 -6.79 24.72 0.05
CA THR A 124 -5.56 24.88 -0.72
C THR A 124 -4.60 25.80 0.04
N PRO A 125 -3.32 25.43 0.22
CA PRO A 125 -2.35 26.33 0.81
C PRO A 125 -2.22 27.56 -0.09
N LYS A 126 -2.43 28.74 0.50
CA LYS A 126 -2.10 30.01 -0.16
C LYS A 126 -0.56 30.10 -0.22
N PRO A 127 0.03 30.45 -1.37
CA PRO A 127 1.49 30.51 -1.56
C PRO A 127 2.18 31.47 -0.58
#